data_AF-F2LRU8-F1
#
_entry.id   AF-F2LRU8-F1
#
_cell.length_a   1.000
_cell.length_b   1.000
_cell.length_c   1.000
_cell.angle_alpha   90.00
_cell.angle_beta   90.00
_cell.angle_gamma   90.00
#
_symmetry.space_group_name_H-M   'P 1'
#
loop_
_entity.id
_entity.type
_entity.pdbx_description
1 polymer ?
#
loop_
_entity_poly.entity_id
_entity_poly.type
_entity_poly.pdbx_seq_one_letter_code
_entity_poly.pdbx_strand_id
1 'polypeptide(L)'
;MKYQIFGRQIDSDEPMLLLMTGLGTVSSGKAVDPAEVQAFSLASTRRTVLALRERGIEGYVLFDNDPTRYAFTPEADFAYPAARH
;
A
#
# COMPACT_ATOMS: atom_id res chain seq x y z
N MET A 1 3.41 6.44 -7.82
CA MET A 1 3.03 7.03 -6.52
C MET A 1 3.92 6.46 -5.43
N LYS A 2 4.47 7.29 -4.53
CA LYS A 2 5.24 6.79 -3.38
C LYS A 2 4.29 6.22 -2.32
N TYR A 3 4.67 5.10 -1.71
CA TYR A 3 3.91 4.47 -0.64
C TYR A 3 4.83 3.88 0.42
N GLN A 4 4.33 3.78 1.64
CA GLN A 4 4.99 3.16 2.78
C GLN A 4 4.06 2.11 3.35
N ILE A 5 4.58 0.92 3.60
CA ILE A 5 3.84 -0.18 4.20
C ILE A 5 4.38 -0.38 5.61
N PHE A 6 3.50 -0.21 6.58
CA PHE A 6 3.77 -0.48 7.98
C PHE A 6 3.11 -1.79 8.37
N GLY A 7 3.78 -2.59 9.18
CA GLY A 7 3.21 -3.81 9.70
C GLY A 7 3.96 -4.38 10.89
N ARG A 8 3.32 -5.36 11.51
CA ARG A 8 3.85 -6.17 12.61
C ARG A 8 3.24 -7.57 12.53
N GLN A 9 3.80 -8.50 13.28
CA GLN A 9 3.23 -9.84 13.38
C GLN A 9 1.84 -9.77 14.06
N ILE A 10 0.88 -10.54 13.56
CA ILE A 10 -0.43 -10.71 14.20
C ILE A 10 -0.22 -11.19 15.64
N ASP A 11 -0.97 -10.59 16.57
CA ASP A 11 -0.88 -10.82 18.02
C ASP A 11 0.45 -10.40 18.67
N SER A 12 1.30 -9.66 17.96
CA SER A 12 2.47 -9.03 18.56
C SER A 12 2.12 -7.69 19.21
N ASP A 13 2.65 -7.47 20.40
CA ASP A 13 2.58 -6.18 21.10
C ASP A 13 3.66 -5.19 20.61
N GLU A 14 4.40 -5.58 19.58
CA GLU A 14 5.38 -4.71 18.95
C GLU A 14 4.73 -3.50 18.26
N PRO A 15 5.45 -2.37 18.22
CA PRO A 15 5.00 -1.23 17.42
C PRO A 15 4.98 -1.58 15.94
N MET A 16 4.08 -0.95 15.19
CA MET A 16 4.06 -1.05 13.72
C MET A 16 5.38 -0.54 13.15
N LEU A 17 6.11 -1.39 12.44
CA LEU A 17 7.39 -1.06 11.83
C LEU A 17 7.23 -0.78 10.34
N LEU A 18 8.07 0.09 9.79
CA LEU A 18 8.15 0.31 8.35
C LEU A 18 8.76 -0.95 7.69
N LEU A 19 7.95 -1.70 6.96
CA LEU A 19 8.38 -2.93 6.29
C LEU A 19 8.91 -2.65 4.89
N MET A 20 8.22 -1.79 4.14
CA MET A 20 8.55 -1.51 2.74
C MET A 20 8.23 -0.08 2.35
N THR A 21 9.04 0.48 1.44
CA THR A 21 8.78 1.77 0.79
C THR A 21 8.79 1.58 -0.72
N GLY A 22 7.72 1.94 -1.40
CA GLY A 22 7.68 2.07 -2.85
C GLY A 22 8.02 3.51 -3.25
N LEU A 23 9.07 3.71 -4.05
CA LEU A 23 9.44 5.03 -4.56
C LEU A 23 8.54 5.52 -5.72
N GLY A 24 7.58 4.69 -6.13
CA GLY A 24 6.70 4.92 -7.27
C GLY A 24 7.27 4.44 -8.60
N THR A 25 6.39 4.14 -9.55
CA THR A 25 6.78 3.73 -10.90
C THR A 25 7.18 4.96 -11.71
N VAL A 26 8.35 4.91 -12.34
CA VAL A 26 8.84 5.93 -13.27
C VAL A 26 8.68 5.38 -14.69
N SER A 27 7.94 6.05 -15.56
CA SER A 27 7.98 5.70 -16.99
C SER A 27 9.28 6.27 -17.58
N SER A 28 10.06 5.46 -18.28
CA SER A 28 11.29 5.88 -18.96
C SER A 28 11.00 6.77 -20.18
N GLY A 29 10.47 7.98 -19.95
CA GLY A 29 10.26 9.01 -20.98
C GLY A 29 9.11 8.77 -21.95
N LYS A 30 8.36 7.67 -21.81
CA LYS A 30 7.12 7.45 -22.57
C LYS A 30 5.96 8.16 -21.88
N ALA A 31 5.17 8.92 -22.63
CA ALA A 31 3.90 9.47 -22.16
C ALA A 31 2.97 8.28 -21.84
N VAL A 32 2.91 7.93 -20.57
CA VAL A 32 1.98 6.95 -20.01
C VAL A 32 0.96 7.74 -19.23
N ASP A 33 -0.31 7.34 -19.32
CA ASP A 33 -1.36 7.98 -18.55
C ASP A 33 -1.01 7.91 -17.04
N PRO A 34 -0.94 9.06 -16.34
CA PRO A 34 -0.74 9.08 -14.90
C PRO A 34 -1.72 8.20 -14.13
N ALA A 35 -2.95 8.03 -14.63
CA ALA A 35 -3.97 7.15 -14.04
C ALA A 35 -3.58 5.67 -14.16
N GLU A 36 -2.99 5.24 -15.28
CA GLU A 36 -2.50 3.87 -15.46
C GLU A 36 -1.29 3.57 -14.56
N VAL A 37 -0.36 4.53 -14.43
CA VAL A 37 0.79 4.40 -13.52
C VAL A 37 0.33 4.29 -12.06
N GLN A 38 -0.72 5.02 -11.70
CA GLN A 38 -1.32 4.96 -10.38
C GLN A 38 -2.03 3.62 -10.14
N ALA A 39 -2.84 3.15 -11.10
CA ALA A 39 -3.50 1.85 -11.02
C ALA A 39 -2.50 0.69 -10.91
N PHE A 40 -1.40 0.74 -11.67
CA PHE A 40 -0.33 -0.25 -11.58
C PHE A 40 0.36 -0.21 -10.21
N SER A 41 0.71 0.99 -9.72
CA SER A 41 1.29 1.15 -8.37
C SER A 41 0.37 0.54 -7.31
N LEU A 42 -0.93 0.83 -7.39
CA LEU A 42 -1.95 0.32 -6.46
C LEU A 42 -2.07 -1.20 -6.52
N ALA A 43 -2.13 -1.77 -7.71
CA ALA A 43 -2.20 -3.23 -7.89
C ALA A 43 -0.95 -3.93 -7.34
N SER A 44 0.24 -3.34 -7.53
CA SER A 44 1.48 -3.84 -6.93
C SER A 44 1.43 -3.79 -5.40
N THR A 45 1.02 -2.65 -4.82
CA THR A 45 0.90 -2.51 -3.37
C THR A 45 -0.10 -3.51 -2.77
N ARG A 46 -1.25 -3.74 -3.43
CA ARG A 46 -2.24 -4.75 -3.02
C ARG A 46 -1.63 -6.15 -2.96
N ARG A 47 -0.91 -6.56 -4.01
CA ARG A 47 -0.21 -7.86 -4.01
C ARG A 47 0.78 -7.99 -2.86
N THR A 48 1.52 -6.93 -2.55
CA THR A 48 2.43 -6.91 -1.41
C THR A 48 1.69 -7.07 -0.08
N VAL A 49 0.58 -6.36 0.11
CA VAL A 49 -0.25 -6.48 1.31
C VAL A 49 -0.81 -7.89 1.48
N LEU A 50 -1.33 -8.49 0.40
CA LEU A 50 -1.81 -9.86 0.42
C LEU A 50 -0.71 -10.84 0.85
N ALA A 51 0.49 -10.73 0.27
CA ALA A 51 1.63 -11.57 0.62
C ALA A 51 2.12 -11.39 2.07
N LEU A 52 2.03 -10.16 2.62
CA LEU A 52 2.34 -9.90 4.03
C LEU A 52 1.30 -10.55 4.94
N ARG A 53 0.02 -10.45 4.58
CA ARG A 53 -1.08 -11.06 5.34
C ARG A 53 -1.00 -12.59 5.35
N GLU A 54 -0.67 -13.20 4.21
CA GLU A 54 -0.41 -14.65 4.13
C GLU A 54 0.73 -15.11 5.06
N ARG A 55 1.65 -14.19 5.40
CA ARG A 55 2.73 -14.42 6.37
C ARG A 55 2.35 -14.10 7.81
N GLY A 56 1.09 -13.80 8.08
CA GLY A 56 0.60 -13.46 9.41
C GLY A 56 1.02 -12.07 9.88
N ILE A 57 1.15 -11.11 8.96
CA ILE A 57 1.49 -9.72 9.26
C ILE A 57 0.23 -8.87 9.14
N GLU A 58 -0.08 -8.11 10.19
CA GLU A 58 -1.10 -7.06 10.18
C GLU A 58 -0.44 -5.69 10.02
N GLY A 59 -1.16 -4.74 9.44
CA GLY A 59 -0.55 -3.45 9.11
C GLY A 59 -1.46 -2.49 8.35
N TYR A 60 -0.84 -1.42 7.87
CA TYR A 60 -1.50 -0.42 7.04
C TYR A 60 -0.54 0.18 6.01
N VAL A 61 -1.11 0.70 4.93
CA VAL A 61 -0.40 1.45 3.89
C VAL A 61 -0.61 2.95 4.10
N LEU A 62 0.43 3.74 3.86
CA LEU A 62 0.37 5.20 3.74
C LEU A 62 0.83 5.60 2.34
N PHE A 63 0.11 6.54 1.72
CA PHE A 63 0.49 7.09 0.43
C PHE A 63 0.99 8.52 0.61
N ASP A 64 2.03 8.91 -0.14
CA ASP A 64 2.68 10.23 0.04
C ASP A 64 1.73 11.42 -0.20
N ASN A 65 0.71 11.21 -1.04
CA ASN A 65 -0.30 12.21 -1.36
C ASN A 65 -1.57 12.10 -0.49
N ASP A 66 -1.61 11.14 0.44
CA ASP A 66 -2.78 10.86 1.25
C ASP A 66 -2.39 10.42 2.68
N PRO A 67 -2.66 11.24 3.70
CA PRO A 67 -2.36 10.91 5.10
C PRO A 67 -3.24 9.78 5.67
N THR A 68 -4.23 9.30 4.92
CA THR A 68 -5.13 8.22 5.34
C THR A 68 -4.37 6.91 5.51
N ARG A 69 -4.53 6.27 6.68
CA ARG A 69 -3.97 4.94 6.96
C ARG A 69 -4.90 3.87 6.40
N TYR A 70 -4.39 3.12 5.45
CA TYR A 70 -5.10 2.09 4.72
C TYR A 70 -4.83 0.72 5.34
N ALA A 71 -5.65 0.30 6.30
CA ALA A 71 -5.49 -0.98 6.99
C ALA A 71 -5.61 -2.18 6.05
N PHE A 72 -4.90 -3.26 6.36
CA PHE A 72 -4.99 -4.52 5.61
C PHE A 72 -6.36 -5.17 5.89
N THR A 73 -7.36 -4.88 5.05
CA THR A 73 -8.71 -5.43 5.23
C THR A 73 -8.90 -6.75 4.46
N PRO A 74 -9.64 -7.72 5.02
CA PRO A 74 -9.87 -9.02 4.38
C PRO A 74 -10.60 -8.97 3.05
N GLU A 75 -11.45 -7.97 2.87
CA GLU A 75 -12.44 -7.91 1.79
C GLU A 75 -11.91 -7.22 0.54
N ALA A 76 -10.89 -6.36 0.67
CA ALA A 76 -10.46 -5.50 -0.43
C ALA A 76 -9.09 -4.86 -0.23
N ASP A 77 -8.07 -5.55 0.29
CA ASP A 77 -6.64 -5.12 0.34
C ASP A 77 -6.48 -3.58 0.35
N PHE A 78 -7.12 -2.90 1.31
CA PHE A 78 -7.34 -1.45 1.36
C PHE A 78 -8.02 -0.74 0.13
N ALA A 79 -8.99 0.12 0.44
CA ALA A 79 -9.76 0.89 -0.55
C ALA A 79 -9.13 2.27 -0.81
N TYR A 80 -8.28 2.39 -1.84
CA TYR A 80 -7.73 3.66 -2.31
C TYR A 80 -8.42 4.16 -3.61
N PRO A 81 -8.71 5.46 -3.73
CA PRO A 81 -8.70 6.45 -2.64
C PRO A 81 -9.81 6.11 -1.64
N ALA A 82 -9.59 6.42 -0.35
CA ALA A 82 -10.65 6.40 0.64
C ALA A 82 -11.78 7.26 0.07
N ALA A 83 -12.97 6.69 -0.06
CA ALA A 83 -14.12 7.43 -0.57
C ALA A 83 -14.23 8.73 0.25
N ARG A 84 -13.94 9.87 -0.39
CA ARG A 84 -14.18 11.17 0.21
C ARG A 84 -15.69 11.28 0.36
N HIS A 85 -16.17 11.14 1.60
CA HIS A 85 -17.55 11.44 1.97
C HIS A 85 -17.76 12.94 2.10
#